data_AF-A0A845EI17-F1
#
_entry.id   AF-A0A845EI17-F1
#
_cell.length_a   1.000
_cell.length_b   1.000
_cell.length_c   1.000
_cell.angle_alpha   90.00
_cell.angle_beta   90.00
_cell.angle_gamma   90.00
#
_symmetry.space_group_name_H-M   'P 1'
#
loop_
_entity.id
_entity.type
_entity.pdbx_description
1 polymer ?
#
loop_
_entity_poly.entity_id
_entity_poly.type
_entity_poly.pdbx_seq_one_letter_code
_entity_poly.pdbx_strand_id
1 'polypeptide(L)'
;MLWKKWAPILMGSLLIGLLFFMINSRPGSSEPVDREDLVPTLFVHGFKGGPRSFETMMDRMQNLQWGQKHMTVYVSSRGHVTIRGGFAETHNPFIQVLFENNRASIYNQTHWLSEIMRRLKADYNIQQVNLVGHSMGGLASVNYLLSDHHYSVPRVEKLSVIASPFKGIEKESYFASNYGAATTDLRPNSEALKQMVQNKDQFPNDVEVFAVAGVINRDDREAEHWDGLVHASSVSGLEEIVPFGQYEEKRLYNPLATHSGLHELKEVDQLLKEFLWTEEGE
;
A
#
# COMPACT_ATOMS: atom_id res chain seq x y z
N MET A 1 58.81 -31.74 -6.72
CA MET A 1 58.97 -31.22 -8.11
C MET A 1 57.79 -31.55 -9.03
N LEU A 2 56.60 -31.89 -8.50
CA LEU A 2 55.42 -32.29 -9.32
C LEU A 2 54.34 -31.19 -9.44
N TRP A 3 54.32 -30.18 -8.56
CA TRP A 3 53.27 -29.14 -8.55
C TRP A 3 53.36 -28.17 -9.74
N LYS A 4 54.57 -27.91 -10.26
CA LYS A 4 54.78 -26.94 -11.36
C LYS A 4 54.34 -27.44 -12.75
N LYS A 5 54.07 -28.75 -12.92
CA LYS A 5 53.71 -29.33 -14.23
C LYS A 5 52.21 -29.40 -14.49
N TRP A 6 51.37 -29.36 -13.44
CA TRP A 6 49.91 -29.49 -13.57
C TRP A 6 49.15 -28.18 -13.34
N ALA A 7 49.81 -27.16 -12.78
CA ALA A 7 49.25 -25.82 -12.56
C ALA A 7 48.65 -25.16 -13.82
N PRO A 8 49.27 -25.22 -15.02
CA PRO A 8 48.66 -24.61 -16.21
C PRO A 8 47.42 -25.36 -16.72
N ILE A 9 47.31 -26.66 -16.46
CA ILE A 9 46.17 -27.49 -16.89
C ILE A 9 44.95 -27.23 -16.01
N LEU A 10 45.15 -27.11 -14.70
CA LEU A 10 44.09 -26.73 -13.73
C LEU A 10 43.55 -25.31 -13.94
N MET A 11 44.41 -24.38 -14.35
CA MET A 11 43.99 -23.00 -14.66
C MET A 11 43.21 -22.94 -15.98
N GLY A 12 43.63 -23.72 -16.98
CA GLY A 12 42.93 -23.82 -18.27
C GLY A 12 41.53 -24.43 -18.12
N SER A 13 41.37 -25.49 -17.31
CA SER A 13 40.06 -26.09 -17.07
C SER A 13 39.11 -25.19 -16.27
N LEU A 14 39.63 -24.40 -15.33
CA LEU A 14 38.84 -23.42 -14.57
C LEU A 14 38.33 -22.28 -15.49
N LEU A 15 39.18 -21.80 -16.41
CA LEU A 15 38.82 -20.77 -17.39
C LEU A 15 37.78 -21.28 -18.38
N ILE A 16 37.90 -22.53 -18.85
CA ILE A 16 36.91 -23.13 -19.76
C ILE A 16 35.58 -23.35 -19.04
N GLY A 17 35.60 -23.80 -17.77
CA GLY A 17 34.38 -23.94 -16.95
C GLY A 17 33.68 -22.61 -16.71
N LEU A 18 34.43 -21.53 -16.43
CA LEU A 18 33.91 -20.17 -16.30
C LEU A 18 33.30 -19.65 -17.61
N LEU A 19 33.96 -19.90 -18.75
CA LEU A 19 33.43 -19.55 -20.06
C LEU A 19 32.16 -20.32 -20.38
N PHE A 20 32.09 -21.62 -20.08
CA PHE A 20 30.90 -22.43 -20.30
C PHE A 20 29.74 -21.98 -19.40
N PHE A 21 30.02 -21.61 -18.14
CA PHE A 21 29.01 -21.05 -17.23
C PHE A 21 28.51 -19.69 -17.71
N MET A 22 29.37 -18.82 -18.23
CA MET A 22 28.99 -17.51 -18.79
C MET A 22 28.20 -17.65 -20.10
N ILE A 23 28.49 -18.66 -20.93
CA ILE A 23 27.79 -18.92 -22.19
C ILE A 23 26.43 -19.62 -21.96
N ASN A 24 26.33 -20.48 -20.93
CA ASN A 24 25.08 -21.19 -20.60
C ASN A 24 24.21 -20.48 -19.55
N SER A 25 24.71 -19.43 -18.89
CA SER A 25 23.89 -18.55 -18.06
C SER A 25 23.05 -17.67 -18.98
N ARG A 26 21.88 -18.16 -19.39
CA ARG A 26 20.86 -17.31 -19.98
C ARG A 26 20.40 -16.35 -18.87
N PRO A 27 20.56 -15.03 -18.99
CA PRO A 27 19.78 -14.13 -18.15
C PRO A 27 18.32 -14.50 -18.40
N GLY A 28 17.55 -14.72 -17.33
CA GLY A 28 16.12 -14.88 -17.46
C GLY A 28 15.60 -13.65 -18.20
N SER A 29 15.15 -13.83 -19.43
CA SER A 29 14.51 -12.77 -20.20
C SER A 29 13.14 -12.56 -19.57
N SER A 30 13.05 -11.70 -18.56
CA SER A 30 11.81 -10.97 -18.34
C SER A 30 11.58 -10.15 -19.60
N GLU A 31 10.47 -10.39 -20.31
CA GLU A 31 10.11 -9.50 -21.40
C GLU A 31 10.01 -8.06 -20.87
N PRO A 32 10.42 -7.04 -21.65
CA PRO A 32 10.25 -5.66 -21.23
C PRO A 32 8.78 -5.41 -20.94
N VAL A 33 8.45 -5.04 -19.70
CA VAL A 33 7.09 -4.59 -19.37
C VAL A 33 6.85 -3.29 -20.13
N ASP A 34 5.89 -3.27 -21.05
CA ASP A 34 5.50 -2.03 -21.70
C ASP A 34 5.01 -1.06 -20.62
N ARG A 35 5.46 0.20 -20.70
CA ARG A 35 5.11 1.21 -19.69
C ARG A 35 3.61 1.47 -19.63
N GLU A 36 2.88 1.16 -20.69
CA GLU A 36 1.42 1.26 -20.73
C GLU A 36 0.73 0.21 -19.83
N ASP A 37 1.38 -0.92 -19.59
CA ASP A 37 0.87 -2.03 -18.76
C ASP A 37 1.36 -1.99 -17.30
N LEU A 38 2.14 -0.96 -16.93
CA LEU A 38 2.68 -0.83 -15.58
C LEU A 38 1.61 -0.37 -14.58
N VAL A 39 1.32 -1.22 -13.59
CA VAL A 39 0.39 -0.90 -12.49
C VAL A 39 1.15 -0.77 -11.16
N PRO A 40 1.73 0.40 -10.82
CA PRO A 40 2.37 0.59 -9.53
C PRO A 40 1.38 0.58 -8.37
N THR A 41 1.83 0.09 -7.23
CA THR A 41 1.07 0.09 -5.96
C THR A 41 1.58 1.20 -5.05
N LEU A 42 0.73 2.18 -4.74
CA LEU A 42 1.05 3.27 -3.81
C LEU A 42 0.72 2.85 -2.38
N PHE A 43 1.64 3.06 -1.45
CA PHE A 43 1.45 2.81 -0.04
C PHE A 43 1.33 4.13 0.73
N VAL A 44 0.18 4.34 1.36
CA VAL A 44 -0.22 5.59 2.03
C VAL A 44 -0.33 5.35 3.54
N HIS A 45 0.57 5.95 4.30
CA HIS A 45 0.66 5.72 5.75
C HIS A 45 -0.47 6.43 6.54
N GLY A 46 -0.72 5.94 7.75
CA GLY A 46 -1.69 6.54 8.67
C GLY A 46 -1.21 7.80 9.39
N PHE A 47 -2.02 8.25 10.35
CA PHE A 47 -1.70 9.37 11.24
C PHE A 47 -0.39 9.16 11.99
N LYS A 48 0.48 10.18 12.01
CA LYS A 48 1.85 10.12 12.54
C LYS A 48 2.77 9.10 11.85
N GLY A 49 2.35 8.54 10.72
CA GLY A 49 3.15 7.64 9.91
C GLY A 49 4.32 8.35 9.23
N GLY A 50 5.17 7.56 8.57
CA GLY A 50 6.36 8.05 7.87
C GLY A 50 7.12 6.91 7.19
N PRO A 51 8.43 7.07 6.93
CA PRO A 51 9.23 6.09 6.18
C PRO A 51 9.14 4.66 6.72
N ARG A 52 9.07 4.50 8.05
CA ARG A 52 9.05 3.19 8.69
C ARG A 52 7.69 2.49 8.69
N SER A 53 6.60 3.19 8.31
CA SER A 53 5.23 2.64 8.43
C SER A 53 4.98 1.42 7.54
N PHE A 54 5.62 1.36 6.37
CA PHE A 54 5.51 0.22 5.45
C PHE A 54 6.87 -0.37 5.07
N GLU A 55 7.96 0.14 5.64
CA GLU A 55 9.32 -0.27 5.25
C GLU A 55 9.52 -1.77 5.42
N THR A 56 9.17 -2.31 6.58
CA THR A 56 9.29 -3.73 6.90
C THR A 56 8.41 -4.61 6.00
N MET A 57 7.17 -4.21 5.72
CA MET A 57 6.27 -4.89 4.78
C MET A 57 6.86 -4.92 3.38
N MET A 58 7.25 -3.76 2.84
CA MET A 58 7.86 -3.66 1.52
C MET A 58 9.14 -4.49 1.43
N ASP A 59 9.99 -4.45 2.47
CA ASP A 59 11.22 -5.23 2.52
C ASP A 59 10.94 -6.74 2.51
N ARG A 60 9.93 -7.20 3.25
CA ARG A 60 9.49 -8.60 3.19
C ARG A 60 8.98 -8.98 1.81
N MET A 61 8.10 -8.18 1.21
CA MET A 61 7.55 -8.41 -0.14
C MET A 61 8.63 -8.42 -1.22
N GLN A 62 9.63 -7.53 -1.12
CA GLN A 62 10.81 -7.50 -1.99
C GLN A 62 11.66 -8.76 -1.86
N ASN A 63 11.95 -9.19 -0.63
CA ASN A 63 12.74 -10.41 -0.38
C ASN A 63 12.02 -11.67 -0.89
N LEU A 64 10.70 -11.65 -0.96
CA LEU A 64 9.86 -12.71 -1.52
C LEU A 64 9.62 -12.56 -3.03
N GLN A 65 10.22 -11.53 -3.66
CA GLN A 65 10.10 -11.24 -5.09
C GLN A 65 8.66 -10.97 -5.58
N TRP A 66 7.80 -10.44 -4.71
CA TRP A 66 6.41 -10.09 -5.07
C TRP A 66 6.28 -8.73 -5.75
N GLY A 67 7.29 -7.88 -5.60
CA GLY A 67 7.40 -6.55 -6.21
C GLY A 67 8.59 -5.80 -5.64
N GLN A 68 8.81 -4.57 -6.08
CA GLN A 68 9.98 -3.78 -5.66
C GLN A 68 9.67 -2.30 -5.48
N LYS A 69 10.22 -1.66 -4.43
CA LYS A 69 10.12 -0.21 -4.25
C LYS A 69 11.00 0.52 -5.24
N HIS A 70 10.36 1.24 -6.16
CA HIS A 70 11.02 2.02 -7.21
C HIS A 70 10.95 3.52 -6.98
N MET A 71 9.94 3.97 -6.23
CA MET A 71 9.75 5.39 -5.97
C MET A 71 9.45 5.68 -4.50
N THR A 72 9.87 6.87 -4.09
CA THR A 72 9.40 7.51 -2.87
C THR A 72 8.90 8.90 -3.21
N VAL A 73 7.67 9.18 -2.81
CA VAL A 73 7.00 10.45 -3.04
C VAL A 73 6.95 11.21 -1.72
N TYR A 74 7.56 12.38 -1.69
CA TYR A 74 7.56 13.27 -0.54
C TYR A 74 6.59 14.42 -0.81
N VAL A 75 5.68 14.64 0.12
CA VAL A 75 4.79 15.81 0.11
C VAL A 75 5.15 16.71 1.28
N SER A 76 5.54 17.95 0.98
CA SER A 76 5.82 18.93 2.02
C SER A 76 4.54 19.33 2.76
N SER A 77 4.69 19.98 3.92
CA SER A 77 3.58 20.51 4.71
C SER A 77 2.73 21.54 3.96
N ARG A 78 3.25 22.11 2.87
CA ARG A 78 2.56 23.03 1.96
C ARG A 78 1.94 22.33 0.73
N GLY A 79 2.04 21.02 0.64
CA GLY A 79 1.53 20.23 -0.49
C GLY A 79 2.45 20.15 -1.71
N HIS A 80 3.72 20.54 -1.60
CA HIS A 80 4.65 20.40 -2.72
C HIS A 80 5.09 18.95 -2.87
N VAL A 81 4.90 18.38 -4.06
CA VAL A 81 5.22 16.98 -4.37
C VAL A 81 6.59 16.85 -5.04
N THR A 82 7.47 16.08 -4.40
CA THR A 82 8.78 15.68 -4.90
C THR A 82 8.83 14.16 -5.04
N ILE A 83 9.06 13.67 -6.25
CA ILE A 83 9.19 12.24 -6.54
C ILE A 83 10.67 11.90 -6.70
N ARG A 84 11.12 10.84 -6.02
CA ARG A 84 12.48 10.29 -6.16
C ARG A 84 12.40 8.85 -6.63
N GLY A 85 13.30 8.48 -7.54
CA GLY A 85 13.35 7.15 -8.13
C GLY A 85 12.74 7.13 -9.55
N GLY A 86 12.48 5.93 -10.03
CA GLY A 86 12.06 5.66 -11.40
C GLY A 86 11.75 4.19 -11.60
N PHE A 87 10.89 3.89 -12.57
CA PHE A 87 10.60 2.51 -12.95
C PHE A 87 11.69 2.00 -13.89
N ALA A 88 12.33 0.90 -13.52
CA ALA A 88 13.01 0.02 -14.46
C ALA A 88 12.08 -1.19 -14.69
N GLU A 89 12.15 -1.82 -15.86
CA GLU A 89 11.33 -3.00 -16.25
C GLU A 89 11.17 -3.98 -15.06
N THR A 90 10.01 -3.94 -14.41
CA THR A 90 9.76 -4.61 -13.13
C THR A 90 8.28 -4.94 -13.01
N HIS A 91 7.98 -6.05 -12.35
CA HIS A 91 6.60 -6.42 -12.03
C HIS A 91 6.23 -5.82 -10.66
N ASN A 92 5.00 -5.34 -10.53
CA ASN A 92 4.44 -4.79 -9.29
C ASN A 92 5.32 -3.72 -8.60
N PRO A 93 5.61 -2.57 -9.25
CA PRO A 93 6.43 -1.54 -8.62
C PRO A 93 5.72 -0.87 -7.45
N PHE A 94 6.41 -0.73 -6.32
CA PHE A 94 5.90 -0.03 -5.15
C PHE A 94 6.32 1.45 -5.17
N ILE A 95 5.37 2.30 -4.78
CA ILE A 95 5.57 3.72 -4.55
C ILE A 95 5.27 4.01 -3.09
N GLN A 96 6.26 4.45 -2.34
CA GLN A 96 6.07 4.85 -0.95
C GLN A 96 5.66 6.33 -0.86
N VAL A 97 4.46 6.62 -0.35
CA VAL A 97 3.97 8.00 -0.16
C VAL A 97 4.28 8.46 1.26
N LEU A 98 4.90 9.64 1.38
CA LEU A 98 5.31 10.23 2.65
C LEU A 98 4.79 11.67 2.77
N PHE A 99 3.87 11.88 3.71
CA PHE A 99 3.38 13.22 4.06
C PHE A 99 4.24 13.81 5.18
N GLU A 100 4.91 14.94 4.94
CA GLU A 100 5.67 15.65 5.98
C GLU A 100 4.76 16.07 7.14
N ASN A 101 3.61 16.68 6.82
CA ASN A 101 2.57 16.94 7.80
C ASN A 101 1.66 15.70 7.93
N ASN A 102 2.16 14.68 8.60
CA ASN A 102 1.49 13.41 8.90
C ASN A 102 0.32 13.53 9.91
N ARG A 103 -0.09 14.74 10.27
CA ARG A 103 -1.25 15.06 11.14
C ARG A 103 -2.29 15.95 10.44
N ALA A 104 -2.11 16.21 9.16
CA ALA A 104 -3.06 16.95 8.33
C ALA A 104 -4.41 16.24 8.26
N SER A 105 -5.46 16.99 7.94
CA SER A 105 -6.81 16.47 7.73
C SER A 105 -6.86 15.44 6.60
N ILE A 106 -7.89 14.60 6.60
CA ILE A 106 -8.19 13.66 5.51
C ILE A 106 -8.33 14.42 4.20
N TYR A 107 -8.99 15.59 4.22
CA TYR A 107 -9.11 16.48 3.06
C TYR A 107 -7.75 16.86 2.46
N ASN A 108 -6.80 17.32 3.28
CA ASN A 108 -5.48 17.72 2.79
C ASN A 108 -4.70 16.53 2.24
N GLN A 109 -4.73 15.37 2.91
CA GLN A 109 -4.07 14.17 2.40
C GLN A 109 -4.69 13.67 1.10
N THR A 110 -6.01 13.81 0.94
CA THR A 110 -6.72 13.52 -0.31
C THR A 110 -6.22 14.42 -1.44
N HIS A 111 -6.17 15.74 -1.21
CA HIS A 111 -5.68 16.70 -2.20
C HIS A 111 -4.22 16.43 -2.58
N TRP A 112 -3.38 16.06 -1.61
CA TRP A 112 -2.00 15.67 -1.88
C TRP A 112 -1.92 14.39 -2.69
N LEU A 113 -2.74 13.38 -2.39
CA LEU A 113 -2.83 12.16 -3.19
C LEU A 113 -3.26 12.47 -4.63
N SER A 114 -4.23 13.36 -4.85
CA SER A 114 -4.64 13.81 -6.19
C SER A 114 -3.49 14.46 -6.97
N GLU A 115 -2.69 15.30 -6.32
CA GLU A 115 -1.51 15.90 -6.95
C GLU A 115 -0.45 14.83 -7.29
N ILE A 116 -0.24 13.83 -6.42
CA ILE A 116 0.66 12.69 -6.71
C ILE A 116 0.17 11.96 -7.96
N MET A 117 -1.11 11.60 -8.03
CA MET A 117 -1.71 10.90 -9.16
C MET A 117 -1.55 11.69 -10.46
N ARG A 118 -1.83 13.00 -10.42
CA ARG A 118 -1.62 13.90 -11.55
C ARG A 118 -0.16 13.88 -12.06
N ARG A 119 0.81 13.91 -11.13
CA ARG A 119 2.24 13.86 -11.47
C ARG A 119 2.65 12.49 -12.03
N LEU A 120 2.13 11.39 -11.49
CA LEU A 120 2.37 10.03 -12.03
C LEU A 120 1.83 9.89 -13.46
N LYS A 121 0.63 10.41 -13.74
CA LYS A 121 0.07 10.42 -15.09
C LYS A 121 0.89 11.28 -16.05
N ALA A 122 1.16 12.53 -15.69
CA ALA A 122 1.76 13.52 -16.58
C ALA A 122 3.27 13.32 -16.81
N ASP A 123 4.03 13.04 -15.75
CA ASP A 123 5.50 13.01 -15.81
C ASP A 123 6.04 11.60 -16.08
N TYR A 124 5.26 10.55 -15.77
CA TYR A 124 5.69 9.14 -15.84
C TYR A 124 4.80 8.27 -16.73
N ASN A 125 3.76 8.82 -17.35
CA ASN A 125 2.81 8.11 -18.21
C ASN A 125 2.11 6.92 -17.56
N ILE A 126 1.92 6.94 -16.24
CA ILE A 126 1.23 5.86 -15.52
C ILE A 126 -0.26 5.93 -15.78
N GLN A 127 -0.83 4.87 -16.34
CA GLN A 127 -2.24 4.83 -16.72
C GLN A 127 -3.15 4.29 -15.62
N GLN A 128 -2.63 3.38 -14.81
CA GLN A 128 -3.36 2.59 -13.83
C GLN A 128 -2.51 2.45 -12.56
N VAL A 129 -3.13 2.34 -11.40
CA VAL A 129 -2.44 2.15 -10.11
C VAL A 129 -3.25 1.26 -9.17
N ASN A 130 -2.57 0.68 -8.20
CA ASN A 130 -3.18 0.13 -6.99
C ASN A 130 -2.90 1.04 -5.80
N LEU A 131 -3.76 0.96 -4.78
CA LEU A 131 -3.61 1.70 -3.53
C LEU A 131 -3.59 0.74 -2.33
N VAL A 132 -2.66 0.96 -1.40
CA VAL A 132 -2.63 0.32 -0.08
C VAL A 132 -2.59 1.42 0.97
N GLY A 133 -3.64 1.52 1.78
CA GLY A 133 -3.76 2.53 2.83
C GLY A 133 -3.78 1.90 4.22
N HIS A 134 -2.94 2.37 5.14
CA HIS A 134 -3.04 1.97 6.55
C HIS A 134 -3.75 3.05 7.35
N SER A 135 -4.71 2.66 8.20
CA SER A 135 -5.39 3.56 9.12
C SER A 135 -5.95 4.78 8.38
N MET A 136 -5.58 5.99 8.79
CA MET A 136 -5.98 7.23 8.13
C MET A 136 -5.56 7.33 6.64
N GLY A 137 -4.50 6.64 6.23
CA GLY A 137 -4.08 6.59 4.83
C GLY A 137 -5.12 5.92 3.94
N GLY A 138 -5.80 4.88 4.44
CA GLY A 138 -6.92 4.27 3.72
C GLY A 138 -8.16 5.15 3.67
N LEU A 139 -8.41 5.97 4.69
CA LEU A 139 -9.48 6.99 4.62
C LEU A 139 -9.18 8.04 3.54
N ALA A 140 -7.93 8.51 3.46
CA ALA A 140 -7.51 9.43 2.40
C ALA A 140 -7.62 8.80 1.00
N SER A 141 -7.29 7.51 0.86
CA SER A 141 -7.45 6.78 -0.40
C SER A 141 -8.91 6.59 -0.81
N VAL A 142 -9.81 6.25 0.10
CA VAL A 142 -11.25 6.18 -0.21
C VAL A 142 -11.81 7.55 -0.51
N ASN A 143 -11.45 8.58 0.27
CA ASN A 143 -11.92 9.94 0.02
C ASN A 143 -11.39 10.51 -1.32
N TYR A 144 -10.22 10.06 -1.78
CA TYR A 144 -9.74 10.32 -3.14
C TYR A 144 -10.69 9.73 -4.20
N LEU A 145 -11.09 8.46 -4.08
CA LEU A 145 -12.03 7.82 -5.00
C LEU A 145 -13.42 8.48 -5.00
N LEU A 146 -13.83 9.10 -3.90
CA LEU A 146 -15.09 9.82 -3.77
C LEU A 146 -15.03 11.27 -4.30
N SER A 147 -13.85 11.76 -4.68
CA SER A 147 -13.64 13.14 -5.11
C SER A 147 -13.71 13.26 -6.63
N ASP A 148 -14.33 14.32 -7.14
CA ASP A 148 -14.26 14.64 -8.57
C ASP A 148 -12.81 15.03 -8.93
N HIS A 149 -12.30 14.44 -10.01
CA HIS A 149 -10.96 14.72 -10.52
C HIS A 149 -11.07 15.56 -11.78
N HIS A 150 -10.90 16.88 -11.64
CA HIS A 150 -10.90 17.82 -12.77
C HIS A 150 -9.70 17.68 -13.73
N TYR A 151 -8.78 16.75 -13.47
CA TYR A 151 -7.53 16.57 -14.19
C TYR A 151 -7.33 15.11 -14.59
N SER A 152 -6.56 14.87 -15.65
CA SER A 152 -6.16 13.53 -16.05
C SER A 152 -5.29 12.88 -14.97
N VAL A 153 -5.80 11.79 -14.40
CA VAL A 153 -5.14 10.96 -13.37
C VAL A 153 -5.13 9.49 -13.84
N PRO A 154 -4.30 8.61 -13.25
CA PRO A 154 -4.38 7.18 -13.49
C PRO A 154 -5.68 6.62 -12.92
N ARG A 155 -6.21 5.56 -13.54
CA ARG A 155 -7.31 4.77 -12.95
C ARG A 155 -6.79 4.00 -11.74
N VAL A 156 -7.61 3.85 -10.71
CA VAL A 156 -7.30 2.94 -9.60
C VAL A 156 -7.95 1.60 -9.91
N GLU A 157 -7.17 0.52 -10.00
CA GLU A 157 -7.73 -0.82 -10.23
C GLU A 157 -8.17 -1.46 -8.91
N LYS A 158 -7.25 -1.45 -7.94
CA LYS A 158 -7.44 -2.12 -6.66
C LYS A 158 -7.10 -1.21 -5.49
N LEU A 159 -7.94 -1.24 -4.46
CA LEU A 159 -7.72 -0.57 -3.18
C LEU A 159 -7.70 -1.59 -2.04
N SER A 160 -6.59 -1.69 -1.32
CA SER A 160 -6.53 -2.37 -0.04
C SER A 160 -6.44 -1.38 1.11
N VAL A 161 -7.21 -1.60 2.17
CA VAL A 161 -7.13 -0.82 3.41
C VAL A 161 -6.85 -1.72 4.61
N ILE A 162 -5.99 -1.25 5.51
CA ILE A 162 -5.56 -2.00 6.70
C ILE A 162 -5.93 -1.17 7.92
N ALA A 163 -6.89 -1.65 8.72
CA ALA A 163 -7.36 -1.01 9.94
C ALA A 163 -7.80 0.47 9.77
N SER A 164 -8.43 0.79 8.63
CA SER A 164 -8.95 2.14 8.38
C SER A 164 -10.28 2.38 9.11
N PRO A 165 -10.40 3.42 9.95
CA PRO A 165 -11.57 3.59 10.83
C PRO A 165 -12.69 4.39 10.15
N PHE A 166 -13.49 3.75 9.28
CA PHE A 166 -14.59 4.40 8.55
C PHE A 166 -15.75 4.87 9.44
N LYS A 167 -15.89 4.31 10.66
CA LYS A 167 -16.80 4.84 11.71
C LYS A 167 -16.08 5.64 12.80
N GLY A 168 -14.79 5.91 12.62
CA GLY A 168 -13.95 6.63 13.56
C GLY A 168 -13.34 5.76 14.67
N ILE A 169 -12.62 6.41 15.57
CA ILE A 169 -11.93 5.79 16.71
C ILE A 169 -12.67 6.18 17.99
N GLU A 170 -13.19 5.21 18.76
CA GLU A 170 -13.96 5.51 20.00
C GLU A 170 -13.07 5.78 21.24
N LYS A 171 -11.76 5.52 21.13
CA LYS A 171 -10.81 5.59 22.24
C LYS A 171 -10.47 7.04 22.61
N GLU A 172 -11.21 7.66 23.53
CA GLU A 172 -10.97 9.06 23.94
C GLU A 172 -9.53 9.38 24.40
N SER A 173 -8.87 8.42 25.07
CA SER A 173 -7.47 8.59 25.48
C SER A 173 -6.50 8.77 24.30
N TYR A 174 -6.85 8.26 23.12
CA TYR A 174 -6.11 8.49 21.89
C TYR A 174 -6.13 9.98 21.51
N PHE A 175 -7.29 10.64 21.59
CA PHE A 175 -7.42 12.05 21.25
C PHE A 175 -6.90 12.97 22.36
N ALA A 176 -6.94 12.56 23.63
CA ALA A 176 -6.32 13.31 24.71
C ALA A 176 -4.79 13.41 24.56
N SER A 177 -4.18 12.42 23.90
CA SER A 177 -2.71 12.32 23.72
C SER A 177 -2.23 12.76 22.34
N ASN A 178 -3.12 13.20 21.45
CA ASN A 178 -2.77 13.55 20.07
C ASN A 178 -3.44 14.86 19.64
N TYR A 179 -2.82 15.54 18.69
CA TYR A 179 -3.30 16.80 18.11
C TYR A 179 -3.10 16.82 16.59
N GLY A 180 -3.66 17.84 15.95
CA GLY A 180 -3.66 18.04 14.50
C GLY A 180 -5.06 17.99 13.92
N ALA A 181 -5.25 18.45 12.68
CA ALA A 181 -6.59 18.46 12.07
C ALA A 181 -7.18 17.04 11.96
N ALA A 182 -6.33 16.04 11.70
CA ALA A 182 -6.70 14.63 11.69
C ALA A 182 -7.43 14.13 12.95
N THR A 183 -7.13 14.68 14.13
CA THR A 183 -7.79 14.19 15.37
C THR A 183 -9.25 14.61 15.45
N THR A 184 -9.66 15.62 14.68
CA THR A 184 -11.09 15.97 14.53
C THR A 184 -11.75 15.02 13.53
N ASP A 185 -11.09 14.75 12.41
CA ASP A 185 -11.62 13.89 11.34
C ASP A 185 -11.75 12.42 11.76
N LEU A 186 -10.85 11.92 12.61
CA LEU A 186 -10.83 10.52 13.06
C LEU A 186 -11.85 10.21 14.18
N ARG A 187 -12.56 11.22 14.70
CA ARG A 187 -13.60 11.00 15.72
C ARG A 187 -14.85 10.36 15.10
N PRO A 188 -15.58 9.52 15.86
CA PRO A 188 -16.88 9.05 15.43
C PRO A 188 -17.80 10.23 15.10
N ASN A 189 -18.62 10.09 14.05
CA ASN A 189 -19.54 11.12 13.57
C ASN A 189 -18.88 12.45 13.15
N SER A 190 -17.59 12.46 12.87
CA SER A 190 -16.92 13.63 12.29
C SER A 190 -17.54 14.00 10.95
N GLU A 191 -17.41 15.27 10.59
CA GLU A 191 -17.91 15.75 9.30
C GLU A 191 -17.21 15.05 8.13
N ALA A 192 -15.90 14.80 8.24
CA ALA A 192 -15.13 14.10 7.22
C ALA A 192 -15.70 12.70 6.92
N LEU A 193 -15.98 11.90 7.95
CA LEU A 193 -16.53 10.54 7.76
C LEU A 193 -17.97 10.57 7.24
N LYS A 194 -18.79 11.51 7.71
CA LYS A 194 -20.16 11.69 7.21
C LYS A 194 -20.17 12.05 5.73
N GLN A 195 -19.27 12.93 5.29
CA GLN A 195 -19.16 13.33 3.88
C GLN A 195 -18.75 12.15 3.00
N MET A 196 -17.91 11.23 3.48
CA MET A 196 -17.56 10.03 2.72
C MET A 196 -18.79 9.16 2.44
N VAL A 197 -19.66 8.95 3.45
CA VAL A 197 -20.92 8.21 3.27
C VAL A 197 -21.90 8.97 2.37
N GLN A 198 -22.00 10.29 2.53
CA GLN A 198 -22.87 11.13 1.68
C GLN A 198 -22.45 11.11 0.20
N ASN A 199 -21.15 11.01 -0.07
CA ASN A 199 -20.59 11.02 -1.42
C ASN A 199 -20.46 9.62 -2.03
N LYS A 200 -20.95 8.55 -1.38
CA LYS A 200 -20.78 7.16 -1.83
C LYS A 200 -21.16 6.90 -3.29
N ASP A 201 -22.13 7.67 -3.83
CA ASP A 201 -22.58 7.53 -5.22
C ASP A 201 -21.54 8.04 -6.25
N GLN A 202 -20.45 8.67 -5.78
CA GLN A 202 -19.28 9.05 -6.59
C GLN A 202 -18.21 7.94 -6.65
N PHE A 203 -18.32 6.89 -5.84
CA PHE A 203 -17.32 5.83 -5.84
C PHE A 203 -17.31 5.11 -7.21
N PRO A 204 -16.14 4.90 -7.85
CA PRO A 204 -16.10 4.33 -9.19
C PRO A 204 -16.55 2.87 -9.21
N ASN A 205 -17.23 2.46 -10.28
CA ASN A 205 -17.84 1.12 -10.38
C ASN A 205 -16.89 0.04 -10.91
N ASP A 206 -15.60 0.33 -11.00
CA ASP A 206 -14.56 -0.51 -11.59
C ASP A 206 -13.34 -0.69 -10.67
N VAL A 207 -13.46 -0.31 -9.38
CA VAL A 207 -12.41 -0.53 -8.38
C VAL A 207 -12.75 -1.74 -7.52
N GLU A 208 -11.84 -2.70 -7.43
CA GLU A 208 -11.93 -3.78 -6.44
C GLU A 208 -11.40 -3.29 -5.10
N VAL A 209 -12.06 -3.65 -4.00
CA VAL A 209 -11.75 -3.14 -2.66
C VAL A 209 -11.62 -4.29 -1.65
N PHE A 210 -10.50 -4.29 -0.93
CA PHE A 210 -10.21 -5.26 0.11
C PHE A 210 -9.89 -4.57 1.44
N ALA A 211 -10.54 -4.99 2.52
CA ALA A 211 -10.25 -4.48 3.86
C ALA A 211 -9.70 -5.57 4.78
N VAL A 212 -8.69 -5.21 5.58
CA VAL A 212 -8.18 -6.04 6.67
C VAL A 212 -8.48 -5.37 8.01
N ALA A 213 -9.27 -6.06 8.85
CA ALA A 213 -9.52 -5.67 10.23
C ALA A 213 -8.74 -6.58 11.19
N GLY A 214 -8.08 -6.00 12.20
CA GLY A 214 -7.37 -6.76 13.23
C GLY A 214 -8.26 -7.10 14.42
N VAL A 215 -8.09 -8.31 14.97
CA VAL A 215 -8.73 -8.75 16.20
C VAL A 215 -7.67 -9.39 17.10
N ILE A 216 -7.28 -8.68 18.16
CA ILE A 216 -6.25 -9.14 19.11
C ILE A 216 -6.74 -10.34 19.92
N ASN A 217 -8.00 -10.29 20.37
CA ASN A 217 -8.58 -11.33 21.21
C ASN A 217 -9.80 -11.95 20.52
N ARG A 218 -9.68 -13.24 20.18
CA ARG A 218 -10.73 -14.01 19.49
C ARG A 218 -11.92 -14.33 20.40
N ASP A 219 -11.68 -14.41 21.72
CA ASP A 219 -12.68 -14.88 22.68
C ASP A 219 -13.57 -13.74 23.20
N ASP A 220 -13.24 -12.48 22.87
CA ASP A 220 -14.06 -11.32 23.20
C ASP A 220 -15.38 -11.35 22.40
N ARG A 221 -16.34 -10.54 22.85
CA ARG A 221 -17.60 -10.40 22.12
C ARG A 221 -17.33 -9.72 20.77
N GLU A 222 -18.10 -10.04 19.75
CA GLU A 222 -17.86 -9.47 18.42
C GLU A 222 -17.86 -7.93 18.38
N ALA A 223 -18.74 -7.30 19.17
CA ALA A 223 -18.77 -5.84 19.31
C ALA A 223 -17.48 -5.24 19.91
N GLU A 224 -16.71 -6.06 20.64
CA GLU A 224 -15.45 -5.74 21.28
C GLU A 224 -14.25 -6.19 20.45
N HIS A 225 -14.44 -6.77 19.25
CA HIS A 225 -13.33 -7.09 18.36
C HIS A 225 -12.65 -5.83 17.84
N TRP A 226 -11.35 -5.70 18.10
CA TRP A 226 -10.57 -4.52 17.80
C TRP A 226 -9.07 -4.84 17.73
N ASP A 227 -8.32 -3.90 17.16
CA ASP A 227 -6.85 -3.97 17.02
C ASP A 227 -6.09 -3.22 18.13
N GLY A 228 -6.77 -2.87 19.24
CA GLY A 228 -6.19 -2.05 20.31
C GLY A 228 -6.34 -0.53 20.09
N LEU A 229 -6.85 -0.10 18.93
CA LEU A 229 -7.24 1.29 18.65
C LEU A 229 -8.57 1.41 17.90
N VAL A 230 -8.74 0.66 16.81
CA VAL A 230 -9.87 0.68 15.89
C VAL A 230 -10.68 -0.61 16.08
N HIS A 231 -11.99 -0.48 16.25
CA HIS A 231 -12.91 -1.61 16.26
C HIS A 231 -13.08 -2.17 14.85
N ALA A 232 -13.20 -3.49 14.74
CA ALA A 232 -13.44 -4.16 13.45
C ALA A 232 -14.70 -3.61 12.77
N SER A 233 -15.76 -3.32 13.54
CA SER A 233 -16.99 -2.68 13.05
C SER A 233 -16.77 -1.29 12.42
N SER A 234 -15.73 -0.56 12.84
CA SER A 234 -15.35 0.72 12.24
C SER A 234 -14.67 0.52 10.89
N VAL A 235 -13.92 -0.57 10.71
CA VAL A 235 -13.37 -0.98 9.41
C VAL A 235 -14.49 -1.41 8.46
N SER A 236 -15.42 -2.24 8.96
CA SER A 236 -16.58 -2.72 8.18
C SER A 236 -17.53 -1.60 7.73
N GLY A 237 -17.41 -0.39 8.28
CA GLY A 237 -18.13 0.78 7.78
C GLY A 237 -17.83 1.13 6.33
N LEU A 238 -16.75 0.59 5.74
CA LEU A 238 -16.47 0.74 4.31
C LEU A 238 -17.56 0.15 3.41
N GLU A 239 -18.29 -0.87 3.86
CA GLU A 239 -19.40 -1.48 3.13
C GLU A 239 -20.54 -0.46 2.84
N GLU A 240 -20.68 0.58 3.66
CA GLU A 240 -21.68 1.64 3.45
C GLU A 240 -21.30 2.61 2.32
N ILE A 241 -20.03 2.56 1.86
CA ILE A 241 -19.45 3.46 0.87
C ILE A 241 -19.21 2.75 -0.47
N VAL A 242 -18.69 1.52 -0.43
CA VAL A 242 -18.28 0.79 -1.65
C VAL A 242 -19.51 0.16 -2.35
N PRO A 243 -19.62 0.24 -3.68
CA PRO A 243 -20.68 -0.43 -4.43
C PRO A 243 -20.75 -1.94 -4.18
N PHE A 244 -21.96 -2.49 -4.28
CA PHE A 244 -22.19 -3.92 -4.11
C PHE A 244 -21.35 -4.75 -5.09
N GLY A 245 -20.71 -5.82 -4.58
CA GLY A 245 -19.92 -6.76 -5.37
C GLY A 245 -18.45 -6.37 -5.57
N GLN A 246 -18.02 -5.21 -5.09
CA GLN A 246 -16.61 -4.76 -5.17
C GLN A 246 -15.84 -4.87 -3.86
N TYR A 247 -16.53 -5.22 -2.76
CA TYR A 247 -15.96 -5.17 -1.43
C TYR A 247 -15.78 -6.58 -0.83
N GLU A 248 -14.55 -6.87 -0.40
CA GLU A 248 -14.23 -8.00 0.46
C GLU A 248 -13.59 -7.51 1.77
N GLU A 249 -13.95 -8.13 2.89
CA GLU A 249 -13.30 -7.91 4.19
C GLU A 249 -12.73 -9.20 4.76
N LYS A 250 -11.52 -9.12 5.30
CA LYS A 250 -10.93 -10.15 6.16
C LYS A 250 -10.70 -9.65 7.58
N ARG A 251 -11.27 -10.36 8.55
CA ARG A 251 -10.90 -10.23 9.97
C ARG A 251 -9.74 -11.16 10.30
N LEU A 252 -8.61 -10.57 10.67
CA LEU A 252 -7.41 -11.29 11.09
C LEU A 252 -7.40 -11.44 12.62
N TYR A 253 -7.65 -12.66 13.08
CA TYR A 253 -7.58 -13.03 14.49
C TYR A 253 -6.17 -13.46 14.86
N ASN A 254 -5.42 -12.58 15.52
CA ASN A 254 -4.06 -12.84 15.96
C ASN A 254 -3.74 -11.90 17.14
N PRO A 255 -3.19 -12.38 18.28
CA PRO A 255 -2.78 -11.52 19.38
C PRO A 255 -1.81 -10.40 19.01
N LEU A 256 -1.09 -10.54 17.88
CA LEU A 256 -0.19 -9.54 17.32
C LEU A 256 -0.86 -8.60 16.30
N ALA A 257 -2.13 -8.81 15.95
CA ALA A 257 -2.92 -7.95 15.05
C ALA A 257 -3.35 -6.64 15.74
N THR A 258 -2.38 -5.97 16.37
CA THR A 258 -2.53 -4.62 16.91
C THR A 258 -2.56 -3.60 15.78
N HIS A 259 -3.03 -2.37 16.04
CA HIS A 259 -3.22 -1.34 15.02
C HIS A 259 -1.98 -1.07 14.16
N SER A 260 -0.80 -0.98 14.77
CA SER A 260 0.48 -0.90 14.07
C SER A 260 1.10 -2.27 13.78
N GLY A 261 0.70 -3.32 14.50
CA GLY A 261 1.21 -4.67 14.26
C GLY A 261 0.69 -5.28 12.96
N LEU A 262 -0.48 -4.88 12.46
CA LEU A 262 -1.06 -5.43 11.23
C LEU A 262 -0.13 -5.30 10.02
N HIS A 263 0.54 -4.17 9.82
CA HIS A 263 1.50 -4.02 8.72
C HIS A 263 2.86 -4.70 8.99
N GLU A 264 3.04 -5.33 10.16
CA GLU A 264 4.21 -6.12 10.52
C GLU A 264 3.98 -7.64 10.39
N LEU A 265 2.74 -8.05 10.10
CA LEU A 265 2.35 -9.46 10.02
C LEU A 265 2.48 -10.00 8.59
N LYS A 266 3.15 -11.13 8.45
CA LYS A 266 3.29 -11.83 7.15
C LYS A 266 1.94 -12.29 6.61
N GLU A 267 0.99 -12.58 7.49
CA GLU A 267 -0.38 -12.93 7.12
C GLU A 267 -1.08 -11.78 6.40
N VAL A 268 -0.83 -10.53 6.81
CA VAL A 268 -1.36 -9.36 6.10
C VAL A 268 -0.64 -9.19 4.76
N ASP A 269 0.68 -9.36 4.72
CA ASP A 269 1.43 -9.30 3.45
C ASP A 269 0.87 -10.31 2.42
N GLN A 270 0.57 -11.53 2.86
CA GLN A 270 0.02 -12.59 2.01
C GLN A 270 -1.38 -12.24 1.49
N LEU A 271 -2.27 -11.76 2.37
CA LEU A 271 -3.61 -11.32 1.97
C LEU A 271 -3.54 -10.20 0.92
N LEU A 272 -2.64 -9.23 1.11
CA LEU A 272 -2.43 -8.16 0.13
C LEU A 272 -1.87 -8.70 -1.19
N LYS A 273 -0.89 -9.61 -1.16
CA LYS A 273 -0.34 -10.23 -2.37
C LYS A 273 -1.43 -10.96 -3.15
N GLU A 274 -2.28 -11.72 -2.46
CA GLU A 274 -3.36 -12.50 -3.06
C GLU A 274 -4.33 -11.58 -3.80
N PHE A 275 -4.80 -10.54 -3.11
CA PHE A 275 -5.72 -9.56 -3.68
C PHE A 275 -5.11 -8.72 -4.81
N LEU A 276 -3.89 -8.21 -4.63
CA LEU A 276 -3.30 -7.22 -5.55
C LEU A 276 -2.73 -7.82 -6.83
N TRP A 277 -2.10 -9.00 -6.77
CA TRP A 277 -1.21 -9.46 -7.85
C TRP A 277 -1.37 -10.93 -8.24
N THR A 278 -2.38 -11.63 -7.72
CA THR A 278 -2.67 -12.98 -8.22
C THR A 278 -3.61 -12.88 -9.39
N GLU A 279 -3.21 -13.42 -10.54
CA GLU A 279 -4.08 -13.51 -11.71
C GLU A 279 -5.20 -14.54 -11.42
N GLU A 280 -6.45 -14.18 -11.69
CA GLU A 280 -7.52 -15.16 -11.76
C GLU A 280 -7.28 -16.07 -12.98
N GLY A 281 -6.68 -17.23 -12.75
CA GLY A 281 -6.69 -18.34 -13.71
C GLY A 281 -5.34 -18.98 -14.01
N GLU A 282 -5.03 -20.09 -13.33
CA GLU A 282 -4.52 -21.29 -14.00
C GLU A 282 -5.62 -22.36 -14.00
#